data_AF-A0A522PS05-F1
#
_entry.id   AF-A0A522PS05-F1
#
_cell.length_a   1.000
_cell.length_b   1.000
_cell.length_c   1.000
_cell.angle_alpha   90.00
_cell.angle_beta   90.00
_cell.angle_gamma   90.00
#
_symmetry.space_group_name_H-M   'P 1'
#
loop_
_entity.id
_entity.type
_entity.pdbx_description
1 polymer ?
#
loop_
_entity_poly.entity_id
_entity_poly.type
_entity_poly.pdbx_seq_one_letter_code
_entity_poly.pdbx_strand_id
1 'polypeptide(L)'
;MPSFLARYLSSGDEIQFPLGSGQVEIHVRKAPASRQLREIYQVPIGHVTQPKEDKRKELFVVAETIQHRLGIRAVHLPCQVLRDYFYVADRHREWNKQPTLYDVLGTISTAGPAELRLAFKIRQLELQKQPGSKGALAALERAYNIIAHPELRACYDALMKDPEAPVVFPYGGFGSLLVSGDRSRDGQTFFATRVLAFRPETQQRRFRAALRKFDFYCDHAIYRDARRKLELIVDQATMPLVWDQNWNQWKHLLGAKVEIDATFVQAGKYRTGGGEWALVKWESALPSRLQITLPANVPEQVAAARKTYHRFGQYSRGLEMIRARIEREPVEKAELERTLGQIGVPGDFDVTQITWQPDYDPFFYQQLAKRARRLYLFRSEFIFEVASGVVVETPQLGHATYLFGKPRSMESFLALYVRVSKEDIRRNREAVAGPLGFLGRIVHGVNSGAWLEVLLDKLGEPADDSTSR
;
A
#
# COMPACT_ATOMS: atom_id res chain seq x y z
N MET A 1 -9.98 22.68 -24.29
CA MET A 1 -9.40 21.51 -24.97
C MET A 1 -8.07 21.15 -24.34
N PRO A 2 -7.70 19.86 -24.21
CA PRO A 2 -6.37 19.49 -23.74
C PRO A 2 -5.29 20.02 -24.66
N SER A 3 -4.23 20.60 -24.09
CA SER A 3 -3.16 21.29 -24.83
C SER A 3 -2.43 20.42 -25.85
N PHE A 4 -2.47 19.09 -25.70
CA PHE A 4 -1.81 18.15 -26.59
C PHE A 4 -2.66 17.75 -27.82
N LEU A 5 -3.99 17.89 -27.80
CA LEU A 5 -4.84 17.62 -28.97
C LEU A 5 -4.66 18.66 -30.07
N ALA A 6 -4.48 19.93 -29.67
CA ALA A 6 -4.38 21.07 -30.59
C ALA A 6 -3.32 20.89 -31.69
N ARG A 7 -2.23 20.15 -31.39
CA ARG A 7 -1.15 19.86 -32.35
C ARG A 7 -1.55 18.96 -33.52
N TYR A 8 -2.69 18.28 -33.41
CA TYR A 8 -3.18 17.33 -34.41
C TYR A 8 -4.43 17.81 -35.15
N LEU A 9 -4.95 19.00 -34.81
CA LEU A 9 -6.10 19.60 -35.46
C LEU A 9 -5.68 20.43 -36.67
N SER A 10 -6.52 20.45 -37.69
CA SER A 10 -6.32 21.17 -38.94
C SER A 10 -7.64 21.75 -39.43
N SER A 11 -7.57 22.81 -40.25
CA SER A 11 -8.78 23.34 -40.90
C SER A 11 -9.44 22.25 -41.77
N GLY A 12 -10.75 22.13 -41.68
CA GLY A 12 -11.54 21.10 -42.37
C GLY A 12 -11.68 19.77 -41.63
N ASP A 13 -11.09 19.62 -40.44
CA ASP A 13 -11.39 18.48 -39.56
C ASP A 13 -12.80 18.59 -38.98
N GLU A 14 -13.50 17.46 -38.90
CA GLU A 14 -14.79 17.38 -38.20
C GLU A 14 -14.56 16.91 -36.77
N ILE A 15 -15.08 17.66 -35.81
CA ILE A 15 -14.88 17.41 -34.38
C ILE A 15 -16.23 17.07 -33.74
N GLN A 16 -16.32 15.88 -33.15
CA GLN A 16 -17.45 15.41 -32.37
C GLN A 16 -17.08 15.39 -30.89
N PHE A 17 -17.93 15.95 -30.04
CA PHE A 17 -17.80 15.93 -28.59
C PHE A 17 -19.19 15.97 -27.95
N PRO A 18 -19.37 15.33 -26.78
CA PRO A 18 -20.65 15.36 -26.09
C PRO A 18 -20.91 16.75 -25.50
N LEU A 19 -22.14 17.24 -25.60
CA LEU A 19 -22.57 18.50 -24.96
C LEU A 19 -22.74 18.26 -23.44
N GLY A 20 -22.01 19.03 -22.61
CA GLY A 20 -22.09 18.98 -21.14
C GLY A 20 -20.73 19.18 -20.44
N SER A 21 -20.75 19.55 -19.16
CA SER A 21 -19.52 19.71 -18.35
C SER A 21 -18.96 18.35 -17.92
N GLY A 22 -17.67 18.08 -18.19
CA GLY A 22 -17.01 16.82 -17.82
C GLY A 22 -15.68 16.58 -18.55
N GLN A 23 -14.99 15.49 -18.18
CA GLN A 23 -13.78 15.01 -18.87
C GLN A 23 -14.08 14.83 -20.37
N VAL A 24 -13.25 15.44 -21.22
CA VAL A 24 -13.61 15.65 -22.63
C VAL A 24 -13.28 14.42 -23.47
N GLU A 25 -14.33 13.66 -23.82
CA GLU A 25 -14.29 12.69 -24.91
C GLU A 25 -14.42 13.46 -26.24
N ILE A 26 -13.47 13.27 -27.15
CA ILE A 26 -13.42 13.98 -28.44
C ILE A 26 -13.07 12.98 -29.52
N HIS A 27 -13.88 12.91 -30.56
CA HIS A 27 -13.57 12.20 -31.80
C HIS A 27 -13.36 13.21 -32.91
N VAL A 28 -12.30 13.04 -33.69
CA VAL A 28 -11.94 13.92 -34.79
C VAL A 28 -11.81 13.09 -36.03
N ARG A 29 -12.61 13.40 -37.05
CA ARG A 29 -12.47 12.84 -38.40
C ARG A 29 -11.63 13.82 -39.21
N LYS A 30 -10.48 13.34 -39.68
CA LYS A 30 -9.53 14.17 -40.41
C LYS A 30 -10.04 14.47 -41.81
N ALA A 31 -9.76 15.67 -42.30
CA ALA A 31 -10.11 16.05 -43.67
C ALA A 31 -9.54 15.05 -44.70
N PRO A 32 -10.20 14.81 -45.85
CA PRO A 32 -9.75 13.84 -46.86
C PRO A 32 -8.33 14.09 -47.40
N ALA A 33 -7.87 15.33 -47.35
CA ALA A 33 -6.52 15.73 -47.75
C ALA A 33 -5.43 15.32 -46.74
N SER A 34 -5.78 14.90 -45.52
CA SER A 34 -4.83 14.45 -44.49
C SER A 34 -4.35 13.04 -44.79
N ARG A 35 -3.14 12.91 -45.33
CA ARG A 35 -2.58 11.61 -45.77
C ARG A 35 -2.12 10.70 -44.63
N GLN A 36 -1.93 11.19 -43.41
CA GLN A 36 -1.26 10.44 -42.33
C GLN A 36 -2.17 9.94 -41.20
N LEU A 37 -3.30 10.60 -40.92
CA LEU A 37 -4.20 10.24 -39.82
C LEU A 37 -5.63 10.27 -40.36
N ARG A 38 -6.40 9.20 -40.18
CA ARG A 38 -7.81 9.12 -40.63
C ARG A 38 -8.76 9.61 -39.56
N GLU A 39 -8.65 9.04 -38.36
CA GLU A 39 -9.42 9.47 -37.19
C GLU A 39 -8.52 9.58 -35.98
N ILE A 40 -8.88 10.51 -35.09
CA ILE A 40 -8.24 10.71 -33.80
C ILE A 40 -9.30 10.63 -32.72
N TYR A 41 -8.99 9.94 -31.63
CA TYR A 41 -9.89 9.79 -30.51
C TYR A 41 -9.19 10.10 -29.20
N GLN A 42 -9.72 11.07 -28.48
CA GLN A 42 -9.32 11.43 -27.12
C GLN A 42 -10.39 10.95 -26.15
N VAL A 43 -10.00 10.15 -25.15
CA VAL A 43 -10.96 9.54 -24.24
C VAL A 43 -10.38 9.35 -22.83
N PRO A 44 -11.18 9.57 -21.78
CA PRO A 44 -10.84 9.08 -20.45
C PRO A 44 -11.04 7.56 -20.35
N ILE A 45 -9.96 6.86 -20.01
CA ILE A 45 -9.96 5.40 -19.77
C ILE A 45 -9.90 5.13 -18.27
N GLY A 46 -10.47 4.00 -17.83
CA GLY A 46 -10.51 3.61 -16.41
C GLY A 46 -9.82 2.28 -16.09
N HIS A 47 -9.86 1.32 -17.00
CA HIS A 47 -9.22 0.03 -16.86
C HIS A 47 -8.61 -0.39 -18.19
N VAL A 48 -7.44 -1.01 -18.14
CA VAL A 48 -6.84 -1.67 -19.30
C VAL A 48 -6.64 -3.15 -18.97
N THR A 49 -7.13 -4.02 -19.84
CA THR A 49 -7.04 -5.47 -19.63
C THR A 49 -5.59 -5.94 -19.72
N GLN A 50 -5.32 -7.12 -19.15
CA GLN A 50 -4.08 -7.85 -19.46
C GLN A 50 -4.04 -8.24 -20.96
N PRO A 51 -2.83 -8.45 -21.54
CA PRO A 51 -2.68 -8.88 -22.92
C PRO A 51 -3.44 -10.17 -23.21
N LYS A 52 -4.10 -10.22 -24.36
CA LYS A 52 -4.84 -11.38 -24.86
C LYS A 52 -4.56 -11.59 -26.33
N GLU A 53 -4.69 -12.82 -26.79
CA GLU A 53 -4.62 -13.17 -28.21
C GLU A 53 -5.99 -13.07 -28.86
N ASP A 54 -6.02 -12.53 -30.07
CA ASP A 54 -7.22 -12.53 -30.91
C ASP A 54 -7.31 -13.82 -31.77
N LYS A 55 -8.31 -13.89 -32.65
CA LYS A 55 -8.49 -15.04 -33.55
C LYS A 55 -7.36 -15.20 -34.58
N ARG A 56 -6.58 -14.14 -34.82
CA ARG A 56 -5.43 -14.11 -35.74
C ARG A 56 -4.11 -14.36 -35.00
N LYS A 57 -4.15 -14.66 -33.69
CA LYS A 57 -3.00 -14.78 -32.80
C LYS A 57 -2.22 -13.46 -32.63
N GLU A 58 -2.86 -12.33 -32.89
CA GLU A 58 -2.31 -11.01 -32.60
C GLU A 58 -2.58 -10.66 -31.14
N LEU A 59 -1.56 -10.15 -30.44
CA LEU A 59 -1.66 -9.75 -29.04
C LEU A 59 -2.16 -8.31 -28.91
N PHE A 60 -3.14 -8.12 -28.03
CA PHE A 60 -3.73 -6.81 -27.78
C PHE A 60 -4.18 -6.64 -26.32
N VAL A 61 -4.41 -5.38 -25.94
CA VAL A 61 -5.15 -5.01 -24.73
C VAL A 61 -6.36 -4.18 -25.10
N VAL A 62 -7.32 -4.12 -24.17
CA VAL A 62 -8.52 -3.29 -24.31
C VAL A 62 -8.52 -2.24 -23.22
N ALA A 63 -8.58 -0.97 -23.61
CA ALA A 63 -8.79 0.14 -22.68
C ALA A 63 -10.28 0.51 -22.63
N GLU A 64 -10.90 0.34 -21.47
CA GLU A 64 -12.31 0.62 -21.22
C GLU A 64 -12.54 2.12 -21.01
N THR A 65 -13.52 2.69 -21.70
CA THR A 65 -13.88 4.10 -21.60
C THR A 65 -14.84 4.32 -20.42
N ILE A 66 -14.66 5.41 -19.66
CA ILE A 66 -15.42 5.61 -18.41
C ILE A 66 -16.88 6.02 -18.69
N GLN A 67 -17.10 6.92 -19.66
CA GLN A 67 -18.40 7.57 -19.87
C GLN A 67 -19.06 7.23 -21.21
N HIS A 68 -18.32 6.70 -22.19
CA HIS A 68 -18.79 6.24 -23.51
C HIS A 68 -19.87 7.13 -24.16
N ARG A 69 -19.77 8.46 -24.04
CA ARG A 69 -20.81 9.40 -24.47
C ARG A 69 -20.91 9.53 -25.98
N LEU A 70 -19.83 9.23 -26.71
CA LEU A 70 -19.86 9.11 -28.18
C LEU A 70 -20.22 7.69 -28.66
N GLY A 71 -20.63 6.81 -27.75
CA GLY A 71 -21.00 5.41 -28.04
C GLY A 71 -19.81 4.45 -28.15
N ILE A 72 -18.57 4.94 -28.07
CA ILE A 72 -17.35 4.12 -28.08
C ILE A 72 -17.08 3.65 -26.65
N ARG A 73 -17.17 2.34 -26.43
CA ARG A 73 -17.04 1.69 -25.11
C ARG A 73 -15.62 1.26 -24.81
N ALA A 74 -14.82 1.01 -25.85
CA ALA A 74 -13.48 0.47 -25.69
C ALA A 74 -12.53 0.92 -26.80
N VAL A 75 -11.25 1.01 -26.47
CA VAL A 75 -10.15 1.20 -27.41
C VAL A 75 -9.32 -0.07 -27.46
N HIS A 76 -9.26 -0.69 -28.64
CA HIS A 76 -8.41 -1.85 -28.91
C HIS A 76 -7.00 -1.35 -29.23
N LEU A 77 -6.02 -1.82 -28.45
CA LEU A 77 -4.62 -1.41 -28.53
C LEU A 77 -3.76 -2.65 -28.82
N PRO A 78 -3.23 -2.81 -30.04
CA PRO A 78 -2.25 -3.85 -30.34
C PRO A 78 -1.02 -3.72 -29.43
N CYS A 79 -0.42 -4.83 -29.02
CA CYS A 79 0.76 -4.81 -28.15
C CYS A 79 1.93 -4.05 -28.78
N GLN A 80 2.13 -4.16 -30.10
CA GLN A 80 3.12 -3.37 -30.83
C GLN A 80 2.95 -1.85 -30.63
N VAL A 81 1.71 -1.37 -30.65
CA VAL A 81 1.38 0.05 -30.47
C VAL A 81 1.70 0.52 -29.04
N LEU A 82 1.56 -0.35 -28.04
CA LEU A 82 1.99 -0.06 -26.67
C LEU A 82 3.50 -0.07 -26.53
N ARG A 83 4.18 -1.07 -27.09
CA ARG A 83 5.64 -1.20 -27.10
C ARG A 83 6.27 0.08 -27.63
N ASP A 84 5.86 0.49 -28.83
CA ASP A 84 6.43 1.62 -29.56
C ASP A 84 6.09 2.99 -28.94
N TYR A 85 5.21 3.04 -27.94
CA TYR A 85 4.87 4.29 -27.22
C TYR A 85 5.44 4.35 -25.79
N PHE A 86 5.35 3.26 -25.04
CA PHE A 86 5.67 3.21 -23.61
C PHE A 86 7.05 2.65 -23.30
N TYR A 87 7.50 1.66 -24.08
CA TYR A 87 8.70 0.88 -23.80
C TYR A 87 9.91 1.30 -24.63
N VAL A 88 9.81 2.44 -25.32
CA VAL A 88 10.89 3.03 -26.12
C VAL A 88 11.48 4.26 -25.44
N ALA A 89 12.78 4.46 -25.65
CA ALA A 89 13.46 5.68 -25.24
C ALA A 89 13.01 6.89 -26.07
N ASP A 90 12.93 6.71 -27.40
CA ASP A 90 12.58 7.72 -28.38
C ASP A 90 11.41 7.26 -29.26
N ARG A 91 10.26 7.91 -29.13
CA ARG A 91 9.02 7.57 -29.88
C ARG A 91 9.08 7.87 -31.37
N HIS A 92 10.17 8.46 -31.85
CA HIS A 92 10.40 8.75 -33.27
C HIS A 92 11.30 7.73 -33.97
N ARG A 93 11.86 6.77 -33.22
CA ARG A 93 12.72 5.72 -33.75
C ARG A 93 11.99 4.38 -33.79
N GLU A 94 12.39 3.53 -34.72
CA GLU A 94 11.94 2.13 -34.79
C GLU A 94 12.51 1.33 -33.62
N TRP A 95 11.78 0.29 -33.17
CA TRP A 95 12.18 -0.58 -32.05
C TRP A 95 13.64 -1.07 -32.16
N ASN A 96 14.03 -1.58 -33.33
CA ASN A 96 15.36 -2.15 -33.57
C ASN A 96 16.51 -1.12 -33.55
N LYS A 97 16.20 0.18 -33.50
CA LYS A 97 17.16 1.30 -33.45
C LYS A 97 17.10 2.07 -32.12
N GLN A 98 16.34 1.56 -31.15
CA GLN A 98 16.22 2.17 -29.83
C GLN A 98 17.49 1.93 -29.01
N PRO A 99 18.01 2.94 -28.30
CA PRO A 99 18.83 2.64 -27.12
C PRO A 99 17.94 1.93 -26.09
N THR A 100 18.51 1.01 -25.32
CA THR A 100 17.76 0.33 -24.27
C THR A 100 17.39 1.32 -23.15
N LEU A 101 16.36 1.01 -22.37
CA LEU A 101 16.02 1.81 -21.19
C LEU A 101 17.17 1.78 -20.15
N TYR A 102 17.98 0.73 -20.15
CA TYR A 102 19.20 0.64 -19.34
C TYR A 102 20.29 1.60 -19.84
N ASP A 103 20.48 1.73 -21.16
CA ASP A 103 21.40 2.71 -21.76
C ASP A 103 20.97 4.16 -21.44
N VAL A 104 19.66 4.44 -21.43
CA VAL A 104 19.14 5.76 -21.04
C VAL A 104 19.53 6.13 -19.60
N LEU A 105 19.56 5.15 -18.70
CA LEU A 105 20.01 5.33 -17.32
C LEU A 105 21.54 5.28 -17.17
N GLY A 106 22.27 4.77 -18.16
CA GLY A 106 23.71 4.50 -18.07
C GLY A 106 24.01 3.31 -17.15
N THR A 107 23.21 2.24 -17.21
CA THR A 107 23.35 1.05 -16.37
C THR A 107 23.17 -0.23 -17.18
N ILE A 108 23.28 -1.39 -16.53
CA ILE A 108 23.17 -2.72 -17.14
C ILE A 108 21.86 -3.41 -16.77
N SER A 109 21.44 -4.39 -17.58
CA SER A 109 20.17 -5.10 -17.37
C SER A 109 20.12 -5.96 -16.12
N THR A 110 21.27 -6.31 -15.53
CA THR A 110 21.37 -7.08 -14.28
C THR A 110 21.37 -6.20 -13.03
N ALA A 111 21.30 -4.87 -13.16
CA ALA A 111 21.37 -3.94 -12.04
C ALA A 111 20.21 -4.14 -11.05
N GLY A 112 20.52 -4.12 -9.76
CA GLY A 112 19.52 -4.25 -8.69
C GLY A 112 18.66 -2.98 -8.52
N PRO A 113 17.53 -3.04 -7.79
CA PRO A 113 16.66 -1.87 -7.58
C PRO A 113 17.39 -0.63 -7.03
N ALA A 114 18.29 -0.81 -6.05
CA ALA A 114 19.05 0.30 -5.47
C ALA A 114 20.06 0.92 -6.47
N GLU A 115 20.70 0.09 -7.29
CA GLU A 115 21.64 0.53 -8.33
C GLU A 115 20.90 1.30 -9.44
N LEU A 116 19.74 0.81 -9.87
CA LEU A 116 18.88 1.52 -10.82
C LEU A 116 18.49 2.91 -10.30
N ARG A 117 18.15 3.02 -9.01
CA ARG A 117 17.84 4.32 -8.40
C ARG A 117 19.04 5.24 -8.38
N LEU A 118 20.21 4.73 -7.99
CA LEU A 118 21.43 5.52 -7.96
C LEU A 118 21.79 6.03 -9.35
N ALA A 119 21.75 5.16 -10.37
CA ALA A 119 21.98 5.53 -11.77
C ALA A 119 20.99 6.60 -12.23
N PHE A 120 19.70 6.44 -11.92
CA PHE A 120 18.69 7.46 -12.20
C PHE A 120 19.01 8.81 -11.54
N LYS A 121 19.40 8.82 -10.26
CA LYS A 121 19.71 10.05 -9.51
C LYS A 121 20.95 10.75 -10.05
N ILE A 122 22.02 10.01 -10.33
CA ILE A 122 23.24 10.56 -10.94
C ILE A 122 22.90 11.18 -12.30
N ARG A 123 22.23 10.42 -13.17
CA ARG A 123 21.88 10.88 -14.51
C ARG A 123 20.91 12.06 -14.51
N GLN A 124 20.00 12.11 -13.54
CA GLN A 124 19.10 13.24 -13.32
C GLN A 124 19.89 14.51 -12.99
N LEU A 125 20.87 14.43 -12.09
CA LEU A 125 21.73 15.56 -11.71
C LEU A 125 22.61 16.05 -12.87
N GLU A 126 23.15 15.12 -13.68
CA GLU A 126 23.93 15.45 -14.88
C GLU A 126 23.09 16.23 -15.90
N LEU A 127 21.90 15.75 -16.22
CA LEU A 127 21.00 16.38 -17.17
C LEU A 127 20.47 17.73 -16.67
N GLN A 128 20.24 17.88 -15.36
CA GLN A 128 19.83 19.17 -14.77
C GLN A 128 20.87 20.28 -14.97
N LYS A 129 22.16 19.93 -15.09
CA LYS A 129 23.25 20.89 -15.34
C LYS A 129 23.37 21.29 -16.81
N GLN A 130 22.71 20.58 -17.73
CA GLN A 130 22.78 20.81 -19.17
C GLN A 130 21.60 21.69 -19.66
N PRO A 131 21.85 22.75 -20.46
CA PRO A 131 20.78 23.55 -21.05
C PRO A 131 19.97 22.72 -22.08
N GLY A 132 18.65 22.89 -22.09
CA GLY A 132 17.77 22.22 -23.07
C GLY A 132 17.38 20.76 -22.76
N SER A 133 17.76 20.23 -21.59
CA SER A 133 17.59 18.82 -21.23
C SER A 133 16.18 18.36 -20.83
N LYS A 134 15.15 19.23 -20.91
CA LYS A 134 13.78 18.89 -20.46
C LYS A 134 13.22 17.61 -21.10
N GLY A 135 13.44 17.42 -22.40
CA GLY A 135 13.02 16.21 -23.12
C GLY A 135 13.78 14.96 -22.64
N ALA A 136 15.09 15.09 -22.43
CA ALA A 136 15.93 14.01 -21.92
C ALA A 136 15.57 13.64 -20.46
N LEU A 137 15.29 14.62 -19.60
CA LEU A 137 14.82 14.40 -18.24
C LEU A 137 13.48 13.65 -18.22
N ALA A 138 12.56 14.02 -19.11
CA ALA A 138 11.29 13.31 -19.24
C ALA A 138 11.48 11.88 -19.76
N ALA A 139 12.43 11.65 -20.68
CA ALA A 139 12.77 10.31 -21.16
C ALA A 139 13.41 9.45 -20.06
N LEU A 140 14.34 10.03 -19.30
CA LEU A 140 14.98 9.40 -18.15
C LEU A 140 13.95 9.01 -17.08
N GLU A 141 13.03 9.92 -16.74
CA GLU A 141 11.97 9.64 -15.76
C GLU A 141 11.06 8.49 -16.21
N ARG A 142 10.67 8.46 -17.50
CA ARG A 142 9.88 7.35 -18.04
C ARG A 142 10.64 6.04 -18.00
N ALA A 143 11.89 6.03 -18.47
CA ALA A 143 12.73 4.84 -18.49
C ALA A 143 12.85 4.25 -17.07
N TYR A 144 13.19 5.08 -16.09
CA TYR A 144 13.33 4.64 -14.70
C TYR A 144 12.00 4.11 -14.14
N ASN A 145 10.87 4.78 -14.38
CA ASN A 145 9.57 4.31 -13.89
C ASN A 145 9.11 2.98 -14.52
N ILE A 146 9.61 2.62 -15.70
CA ILE A 146 9.38 1.28 -16.28
C ILE A 146 10.29 0.25 -15.61
N ILE A 147 11.61 0.47 -15.62
CA ILE A 147 12.56 -0.57 -15.16
C ILE A 147 12.66 -0.69 -13.64
N ALA A 148 12.24 0.32 -12.87
CA ALA A 148 12.19 0.24 -11.42
C ALA A 148 10.95 -0.50 -10.89
N HIS A 149 9.92 -0.69 -11.74
CA HIS A 149 8.72 -1.44 -11.37
C HIS A 149 8.85 -2.90 -11.84
N PRO A 150 8.85 -3.92 -10.94
CA PRO A 150 9.19 -5.29 -11.30
C PRO A 150 8.40 -5.88 -12.47
N GLU A 151 7.07 -5.72 -12.47
CA GLU A 151 6.20 -6.22 -13.56
C GLU A 151 6.50 -5.54 -14.91
N LEU A 152 6.75 -4.22 -14.90
CA LEU A 152 7.02 -3.46 -16.11
C LEU A 152 8.43 -3.73 -16.62
N ARG A 153 9.41 -3.91 -15.71
CA ARG A 153 10.77 -4.35 -16.03
C ARG A 153 10.75 -5.74 -16.67
N ALA A 154 10.03 -6.70 -16.09
CA ALA A 154 9.91 -8.04 -16.64
C ALA A 154 9.29 -8.04 -18.04
N CYS A 155 8.25 -7.22 -18.26
CA CYS A 155 7.68 -6.99 -19.59
C CYS A 155 8.72 -6.41 -20.55
N TYR A 156 9.47 -5.39 -20.13
CA TYR A 156 10.52 -4.79 -20.95
C TYR A 156 11.63 -5.80 -21.30
N ASP A 157 12.10 -6.57 -20.32
CA ASP A 157 13.14 -7.58 -20.51
C ASP A 157 12.68 -8.72 -21.44
N ALA A 158 11.39 -9.08 -21.41
CA ALA A 158 10.81 -10.00 -22.38
C ALA A 158 10.82 -9.40 -23.79
N LEU A 159 10.44 -8.12 -23.95
CA LEU A 159 10.42 -7.42 -25.23
C LEU A 159 11.80 -7.27 -25.87
N MET A 160 12.85 -7.17 -25.05
CA MET A 160 14.23 -7.16 -25.56
C MET A 160 14.64 -8.51 -26.18
N LYS A 161 14.02 -9.62 -25.75
CA LYS A 161 14.29 -10.97 -26.29
C LYS A 161 13.40 -11.30 -27.47
N ASP A 162 12.14 -10.92 -27.37
CA ASP A 162 11.11 -11.13 -28.38
C ASP A 162 10.28 -9.84 -28.53
N PRO A 163 10.45 -9.08 -29.62
CA PRO A 163 9.69 -7.85 -29.86
C PRO A 163 8.18 -8.05 -29.87
N GLU A 164 7.69 -9.27 -30.16
CA GLU A 164 6.26 -9.60 -30.23
C GLU A 164 5.72 -10.19 -28.93
N ALA A 165 6.51 -10.18 -27.85
CA ALA A 165 6.06 -10.61 -26.53
C ALA A 165 4.84 -9.80 -26.02
N PRO A 166 3.99 -10.37 -25.15
CA PRO A 166 2.86 -9.66 -24.56
C PRO A 166 3.26 -8.36 -23.85
N VAL A 167 2.58 -7.25 -24.18
CA VAL A 167 2.88 -5.92 -23.65
C VAL A 167 1.81 -5.46 -22.67
N VAL A 168 2.19 -5.28 -21.41
CA VAL A 168 1.28 -4.73 -20.39
C VAL A 168 1.17 -3.20 -20.53
N PHE A 169 -0.02 -2.65 -20.26
CA PHE A 169 -0.18 -1.20 -20.21
C PHE A 169 0.42 -0.67 -18.90
N PRO A 170 1.39 0.27 -18.93
CA PRO A 170 2.03 0.75 -17.71
C PRO A 170 1.03 1.29 -16.70
N TYR A 171 1.06 0.73 -15.49
CA TYR A 171 0.16 1.09 -14.38
C TYR A 171 -1.34 0.89 -14.67
N GLY A 172 -1.74 0.14 -15.71
CA GLY A 172 -3.14 -0.29 -15.97
C GLY A 172 -4.19 0.84 -15.97
N GLY A 173 -3.77 2.04 -16.36
CA GLY A 173 -4.18 3.28 -15.70
C GLY A 173 -5.54 3.87 -16.04
N PHE A 174 -6.07 4.61 -15.06
CA PHE A 174 -6.98 5.72 -15.27
C PHE A 174 -6.23 6.88 -15.92
N GLY A 175 -6.83 7.56 -16.89
CA GLY A 175 -6.17 8.68 -17.54
C GLY A 175 -6.84 9.14 -18.83
N SER A 176 -6.26 10.15 -19.45
CA SER A 176 -6.68 10.61 -20.78
C SER A 176 -5.77 10.00 -21.84
N LEU A 177 -6.36 9.20 -22.72
CA LEU A 177 -5.71 8.55 -23.85
C LEU A 177 -6.04 9.31 -25.14
N LEU A 178 -5.04 9.54 -25.98
CA LEU A 178 -5.18 10.09 -27.34
C LEU A 178 -4.57 9.11 -28.32
N VAL A 179 -5.39 8.61 -29.24
CA VAL A 179 -5.00 7.61 -30.23
C VAL A 179 -5.42 8.03 -31.62
N SER A 180 -4.76 7.49 -32.63
CA SER A 180 -5.23 7.48 -34.01
C SER A 180 -5.62 6.08 -34.43
N GLY A 181 -6.55 5.96 -35.37
CA GLY A 181 -7.02 4.67 -35.85
C GLY A 181 -8.33 4.79 -36.60
N ASP A 182 -9.15 3.75 -36.50
CA ASP A 182 -10.44 3.67 -37.18
C ASP A 182 -11.52 3.17 -36.21
N ARG A 183 -12.70 3.79 -36.26
CA ARG A 183 -13.88 3.33 -35.53
C ARG A 183 -14.45 2.06 -36.18
N SER A 184 -14.87 1.11 -35.36
CA SER A 184 -15.54 -0.12 -35.79
C SER A 184 -16.86 0.16 -36.52
N ARG A 185 -17.33 -0.81 -37.31
CA ARG A 185 -18.62 -0.72 -38.02
C ARG A 185 -19.83 -0.59 -37.09
N ASP A 186 -19.79 -1.25 -35.92
CA ASP A 186 -20.83 -1.14 -34.88
C ASP A 186 -20.71 0.16 -34.05
N GLY A 187 -19.66 0.95 -34.29
CA GLY A 187 -19.38 2.20 -33.60
C GLY A 187 -18.95 2.03 -32.13
N GLN A 188 -18.85 0.82 -31.58
CA GLN A 188 -18.61 0.59 -30.16
C GLN A 188 -17.12 0.47 -29.79
N THR A 189 -16.26 0.16 -30.76
CA THR A 189 -14.82 -0.06 -30.53
C THR A 189 -13.99 0.86 -31.42
N PHE A 190 -12.93 1.44 -30.86
CA PHE A 190 -11.95 2.19 -31.63
C PHE A 190 -10.68 1.34 -31.79
N PHE A 191 -10.31 0.99 -33.02
CA PHE A 191 -9.10 0.22 -33.30
C PHE A 191 -7.93 1.17 -33.48
N ALA A 192 -7.12 1.30 -32.43
CA ALA A 192 -5.98 2.20 -32.43
C ALA A 192 -4.80 1.62 -33.22
N THR A 193 -4.28 2.40 -34.16
CA THR A 193 -3.05 2.10 -34.90
C THR A 193 -1.85 2.82 -34.30
N ARG A 194 -2.06 3.85 -33.47
CA ARG A 194 -0.99 4.57 -32.77
C ARG A 194 -1.49 5.26 -31.51
N VAL A 195 -0.71 5.23 -30.43
CA VAL A 195 -0.87 6.15 -29.29
C VAL A 195 -0.14 7.45 -29.59
N LEU A 196 -0.86 8.57 -29.54
CA LEU A 196 -0.32 9.91 -29.74
C LEU A 196 0.06 10.56 -28.41
N ALA A 197 -0.76 10.36 -27.39
CA ALA A 197 -0.49 10.83 -26.04
C ALA A 197 -1.25 9.98 -25.00
N PHE A 198 -0.69 9.90 -23.79
CA PHE A 198 -1.37 9.36 -22.61
C PHE A 198 -0.96 10.19 -21.41
N ARG A 199 -1.96 10.61 -20.63
CA ARG A 199 -1.77 11.34 -19.38
C ARG A 199 -2.48 10.57 -18.25
N PRO A 200 -1.74 9.88 -17.36
CA PRO A 200 -2.34 9.17 -16.24
C PRO A 200 -2.97 10.14 -15.24
N GLU A 201 -4.00 9.68 -14.52
CA GLU A 201 -4.48 10.35 -13.31
C GLU A 201 -3.49 10.12 -12.17
N THR A 202 -3.01 11.20 -11.57
CA THR A 202 -2.01 11.15 -10.50
C THR A 202 -2.43 11.95 -9.28
N GLN A 203 -2.03 11.51 -8.10
CA GLN A 203 -2.26 12.23 -6.84
C GLN A 203 -0.99 12.24 -5.99
N GLN A 204 -0.61 13.42 -5.48
CA GLN A 204 0.44 13.55 -4.47
C GLN A 204 -0.14 13.18 -3.10
N ARG A 205 0.58 12.38 -2.32
CA ARG A 205 0.20 12.06 -0.93
C ARG A 205 1.41 12.07 -0.02
N ARG A 206 1.20 12.59 1.19
CA ARG A 206 2.13 12.53 2.30
C ARG A 206 1.46 11.88 3.51
N PHE A 207 2.05 10.82 4.05
CA PHE A 207 1.49 10.10 5.19
C PHE A 207 2.57 9.33 5.96
N ARG A 208 2.21 8.84 7.16
CA ARG A 208 3.08 7.99 7.97
C ARG A 208 2.66 6.53 7.87
N ALA A 209 3.62 5.63 7.70
CA ALA A 209 3.40 4.18 7.71
C ALA A 209 4.30 3.51 8.73
N ALA A 210 3.78 2.53 9.46
CA ALA A 210 4.61 1.74 10.37
C ALA A 210 5.51 0.78 9.57
N LEU A 211 6.80 0.69 9.90
CA LEU A 211 7.75 -0.22 9.25
C LEU A 211 7.28 -1.67 9.27
N ARG A 212 6.59 -2.08 10.33
CA ARG A 212 6.00 -3.42 10.46
C ARG A 212 4.99 -3.78 9.37
N LYS A 213 4.42 -2.80 8.65
CA LYS A 213 3.48 -3.00 7.55
C LYS A 213 4.16 -3.18 6.17
N PHE A 214 5.49 -3.11 6.12
CA PHE A 214 6.24 -3.40 4.90
C PHE A 214 6.55 -4.90 4.84
N ASP A 215 6.39 -5.51 3.67
CA ASP A 215 6.88 -6.85 3.35
C ASP A 215 8.30 -6.73 2.79
N PHE A 216 9.28 -7.30 3.49
CA PHE A 216 10.70 -7.16 3.18
C PHE A 216 11.19 -8.32 2.31
N TYR A 217 11.76 -8.01 1.16
CA TYR A 217 12.45 -8.95 0.27
C TYR A 217 13.96 -8.67 0.32
N CYS A 218 14.77 -9.45 -0.41
CA CYS A 218 16.23 -9.29 -0.33
C CYS A 218 16.72 -7.90 -0.80
N ASP A 219 16.07 -7.35 -1.82
CA ASP A 219 16.52 -6.15 -2.55
C ASP A 219 15.51 -5.00 -2.53
N HIS A 220 14.27 -5.27 -2.11
CA HIS A 220 13.20 -4.29 -2.00
C HIS A 220 12.26 -4.60 -0.83
N ALA A 221 11.39 -3.66 -0.49
CA ALA A 221 10.26 -3.87 0.40
C ALA A 221 8.99 -3.29 -0.22
N ILE A 222 7.84 -3.88 0.10
CA ILE A 222 6.54 -3.47 -0.44
C ILE A 222 5.65 -3.04 0.71
N TYR A 223 5.05 -1.85 0.59
CA TYR A 223 3.98 -1.43 1.48
C TYR A 223 2.64 -1.47 0.76
N ARG A 224 1.64 -2.02 1.43
CA ARG A 224 0.23 -2.00 1.01
C ARG A 224 -0.62 -1.44 2.14
N ASP A 225 -1.54 -0.54 1.81
CA ASP A 225 -2.49 -0.05 2.81
C ASP A 225 -3.49 -1.15 3.22
N ALA A 226 -4.20 -0.93 4.33
CA ALA A 226 -5.12 -1.92 4.90
C ALA A 226 -6.24 -2.32 3.92
N ARG A 227 -6.66 -1.41 3.02
CA ARG A 227 -7.69 -1.69 2.03
C ARG A 227 -7.14 -2.33 0.75
N ARG A 228 -5.81 -2.51 0.66
CA ARG A 228 -5.09 -2.93 -0.55
C ARG A 228 -5.62 -2.16 -1.75
N LYS A 229 -5.52 -0.84 -1.67
CA LYS A 229 -5.80 0.15 -2.73
C LYS A 229 -4.59 1.01 -3.02
N LEU A 230 -3.57 1.01 -2.17
CA LEU A 230 -2.34 1.77 -2.34
C LEU A 230 -1.14 0.84 -2.20
N GLU A 231 -0.20 0.92 -3.13
CA GLU A 231 1.05 0.18 -3.13
C GLU A 231 2.25 1.06 -3.45
N LEU A 232 3.36 0.80 -2.78
CA LEU A 232 4.65 1.39 -3.10
C LEU A 232 5.76 0.36 -2.86
N ILE A 233 6.78 0.43 -3.71
CA ILE A 233 7.95 -0.43 -3.68
C ILE A 233 9.15 0.44 -3.35
N VAL A 234 9.94 0.01 -2.36
CA VAL A 234 11.10 0.76 -1.86
C VAL A 234 12.34 -0.12 -1.93
N ASP A 235 13.44 0.47 -2.34
CA ASP A 235 14.77 -0.14 -2.33
C ASP A 235 15.61 0.43 -1.18
N GLN A 236 16.77 -0.19 -0.93
CA GLN A 236 17.68 0.22 0.15
C GLN A 236 18.27 1.62 -0.03
N ALA A 237 18.25 2.18 -1.25
CA ALA A 237 18.67 3.56 -1.47
C ALA A 237 17.56 4.56 -1.09
N THR A 238 16.29 4.18 -1.23
CA THR A 238 15.14 5.00 -0.80
C THR A 238 14.92 4.95 0.71
N MET A 239 15.06 3.75 1.26
CA MET A 239 14.92 3.48 2.69
C MET A 239 16.28 3.00 3.16
N PRO A 240 17.17 3.88 3.68
CA PRO A 240 18.55 3.52 4.01
C PRO A 240 18.61 2.69 5.30
N LEU A 241 18.09 1.47 5.24
CA LEU A 241 18.10 0.44 6.27
C LEU A 241 18.67 -0.83 5.65
N VAL A 242 19.53 -1.52 6.41
CA VAL A 242 20.03 -2.84 5.99
C VAL A 242 19.06 -3.91 6.48
N TRP A 243 18.24 -4.43 5.57
CA TRP A 243 17.31 -5.52 5.84
C TRP A 243 17.58 -6.77 5.02
N ASP A 244 16.92 -7.85 5.45
CA ASP A 244 16.81 -9.12 4.74
C ASP A 244 15.37 -9.65 4.88
N GLN A 245 15.08 -10.82 4.32
CA GLN A 245 13.75 -11.44 4.42
C GLN A 245 13.39 -11.87 5.86
N ASN A 246 14.39 -12.08 6.73
CA ASN A 246 14.18 -12.48 8.12
C ASN A 246 13.49 -11.36 8.92
N TRP A 247 13.58 -10.10 8.48
CA TRP A 247 12.77 -9.02 9.05
C TRP A 247 11.29 -9.36 9.10
N ASN A 248 10.74 -10.11 8.13
CA ASN A 248 9.33 -10.49 8.17
C ASN A 248 8.94 -11.36 9.37
N GLN A 249 9.90 -12.06 9.99
CA GLN A 249 9.66 -12.90 11.17
C GLN A 249 9.50 -12.06 12.44
N TRP A 250 10.11 -10.87 12.50
CA TRP A 250 10.17 -10.06 13.73
C TRP A 250 9.82 -8.58 13.56
N LYS A 251 9.47 -8.13 12.34
CA LYS A 251 9.09 -6.74 12.05
C LYS A 251 7.92 -6.26 12.90
N HIS A 252 7.09 -7.16 13.43
CA HIS A 252 6.01 -6.83 14.37
C HIS A 252 6.49 -6.13 15.64
N LEU A 253 7.74 -6.35 16.05
CA LEU A 253 8.38 -5.69 17.18
C LEU A 253 8.83 -4.26 16.86
N LEU A 254 8.78 -3.84 15.59
CA LEU A 254 9.17 -2.48 15.17
C LEU A 254 8.01 -1.50 15.35
N GLY A 255 8.18 -0.58 16.30
CA GLY A 255 7.27 0.55 16.54
C GLY A 255 7.46 1.72 15.57
N ALA A 256 8.59 1.77 14.88
CA ALA A 256 8.98 2.89 14.02
C ALA A 256 7.96 3.17 12.90
N LYS A 257 7.66 4.46 12.71
CA LYS A 257 6.83 4.96 11.61
C LYS A 257 7.70 5.78 10.68
N VAL A 258 7.67 5.47 9.40
CA VAL A 258 8.34 6.25 8.35
C VAL A 258 7.37 7.25 7.76
N GLU A 259 7.91 8.39 7.33
CA GLU A 259 7.16 9.35 6.53
C GLU A 259 7.37 9.05 5.06
N ILE A 260 6.27 9.04 4.31
CA ILE A 260 6.24 8.77 2.87
C ILE A 260 5.69 10.01 2.20
N ASP A 261 6.41 10.52 1.20
CA ASP A 261 5.93 11.51 0.25
C ASP A 261 6.08 10.95 -1.17
N ALA A 262 4.97 10.79 -1.88
CA ALA A 262 4.99 10.21 -3.22
C ALA A 262 3.88 10.71 -4.14
N THR A 263 4.18 10.68 -5.45
CA THR A 263 3.15 10.75 -6.50
C THR A 263 2.63 9.35 -6.81
N PHE A 264 1.33 9.14 -6.68
CA PHE A 264 0.64 7.90 -7.01
C PHE A 264 -0.07 8.00 -8.36
N VAL A 265 -0.01 6.93 -9.16
CA VAL A 265 -0.78 6.76 -10.40
C VAL A 265 -2.01 5.90 -10.11
N GLN A 266 -3.18 6.33 -10.58
CA GLN A 266 -4.43 5.58 -10.44
C GLN A 266 -4.60 4.54 -11.55
N ALA A 267 -5.08 3.36 -11.16
CA ALA A 267 -5.33 2.19 -11.98
C ALA A 267 -6.68 1.56 -11.62
N GLY A 268 -7.33 0.94 -12.60
CA GLY A 268 -8.51 0.12 -12.37
C GLY A 268 -8.15 -1.34 -12.16
N LYS A 269 -8.64 -1.99 -11.10
CA LYS A 269 -8.56 -3.44 -10.92
C LYS A 269 -9.95 -3.99 -10.60
N TYR A 270 -10.41 -4.96 -11.39
CA TYR A 270 -11.63 -5.69 -11.08
C TYR A 270 -11.39 -6.63 -9.89
N ARG A 271 -12.27 -6.57 -8.89
CA ARG A 271 -12.29 -7.50 -7.76
C ARG A 271 -13.68 -8.08 -7.57
N THR A 272 -13.73 -9.34 -7.18
CA THR A 272 -14.95 -10.01 -6.78
C THR A 272 -15.24 -9.69 -5.31
N GLY A 273 -16.42 -9.12 -5.04
CA GLY A 273 -16.92 -8.88 -3.69
C GLY A 273 -18.40 -9.22 -3.64
N GLY A 274 -18.80 -10.15 -2.77
CA GLY A 274 -20.21 -10.55 -2.64
C GLY A 274 -20.83 -11.23 -3.89
N GLY A 275 -20.00 -11.76 -4.80
CA GLY A 275 -20.46 -12.38 -6.05
C GLY A 275 -20.49 -11.45 -7.26
N GLU A 276 -20.27 -10.14 -7.09
CA GLU A 276 -20.24 -9.17 -8.18
C GLU A 276 -18.80 -8.69 -8.47
N TRP A 277 -18.52 -8.44 -9.75
CA TRP A 277 -17.27 -7.80 -10.18
C TRP A 277 -17.40 -6.29 -10.05
N ALA A 278 -16.61 -5.70 -9.16
CA ALA A 278 -16.54 -4.25 -9.01
C ALA A 278 -15.18 -3.74 -9.49
N LEU A 279 -15.19 -2.66 -10.29
CA LEU A 279 -13.99 -1.92 -10.64
C LEU A 279 -13.52 -1.13 -9.41
N VAL A 280 -12.40 -1.53 -8.83
CA VAL A 280 -11.80 -0.86 -7.68
C VAL A 280 -10.63 -0.01 -8.14
N LYS A 281 -10.59 1.25 -7.66
CA LYS A 281 -9.43 2.12 -7.84
C LYS A 281 -8.26 1.62 -7.00
N TRP A 282 -7.12 1.49 -7.66
CA TRP A 282 -5.82 1.13 -7.11
C TRP A 282 -4.80 2.22 -7.42
N GLU A 283 -3.85 2.44 -6.53
CA GLU A 283 -2.84 3.48 -6.64
C GLU A 283 -1.45 2.88 -6.45
N SER A 284 -0.56 3.13 -7.40
CA SER A 284 0.84 2.71 -7.31
C SER A 284 1.75 3.93 -7.30
N ALA A 285 2.70 4.00 -6.36
CA ALA A 285 3.68 5.09 -6.31
C ALA A 285 4.63 5.04 -7.51
N LEU A 286 4.94 6.20 -8.09
CA LEU A 286 5.98 6.34 -9.09
C LEU A 286 7.37 6.26 -8.44
N PRO A 287 8.24 5.30 -8.84
CA PRO A 287 9.58 5.19 -8.27
C PRO A 287 10.41 6.48 -8.37
N SER A 288 10.27 7.24 -9.45
CA SER A 288 10.99 8.52 -9.67
C SER A 288 10.61 9.62 -8.69
N ARG A 289 9.40 9.56 -8.13
CA ARG A 289 8.79 10.61 -7.27
C ARG A 289 8.44 10.10 -5.88
N LEU A 290 9.16 9.08 -5.40
CA LEU A 290 9.01 8.51 -4.07
C LEU A 290 10.14 9.01 -3.17
N GLN A 291 9.79 9.52 -2.00
CA GLN A 291 10.71 9.90 -0.93
C GLN A 291 10.26 9.28 0.38
N ILE A 292 11.24 8.81 1.16
CA ILE A 292 11.02 8.27 2.50
C ILE A 292 11.91 9.00 3.49
N THR A 293 11.32 9.38 4.62
CA THR A 293 12.06 9.94 5.75
C THR A 293 11.92 9.01 6.95
N LEU A 294 13.07 8.59 7.47
CA LEU A 294 13.18 7.74 8.64
C LEU A 294 13.28 8.60 9.91
N PRO A 295 12.64 8.22 11.02
CA PRO A 295 12.96 8.78 12.33
C PRO A 295 14.44 8.59 12.69
N ALA A 296 15.02 9.55 13.42
CA ALA A 296 16.43 9.49 13.82
C ALA A 296 16.78 8.26 14.68
N ASN A 297 15.83 7.77 15.48
CA ASN A 297 16.01 6.64 16.38
C ASN A 297 15.66 5.27 15.75
N VAL A 298 15.45 5.17 14.43
CA VAL A 298 15.15 3.89 13.78
C VAL A 298 16.25 2.83 14.00
N PRO A 299 17.57 3.15 13.90
CA PRO A 299 18.62 2.15 14.12
C PRO A 299 18.55 1.53 15.52
N GLU A 300 18.29 2.34 16.55
CA GLU A 300 18.14 1.89 17.93
C GLU A 300 16.91 0.97 18.09
N GLN A 301 15.78 1.35 17.48
CA GLN A 301 14.57 0.52 17.49
C GLN A 301 14.77 -0.82 16.76
N VAL A 302 15.51 -0.82 15.66
CA VAL A 302 15.86 -2.04 14.92
C VAL A 302 16.76 -2.95 15.77
N ALA A 303 17.78 -2.39 16.43
CA ALA A 303 18.66 -3.15 17.31
C ALA A 303 17.89 -3.75 18.49
N ALA A 304 16.99 -2.98 19.12
CA ALA A 304 16.14 -3.45 20.21
C ALA A 304 15.22 -4.61 19.75
N ALA A 305 14.54 -4.45 18.61
CA ALA A 305 13.66 -5.48 18.06
C ALA A 305 14.41 -6.77 17.71
N ARG A 306 15.62 -6.67 17.13
CA ARG A 306 16.48 -7.85 16.87
C ARG A 306 16.92 -8.54 18.16
N LYS A 307 17.31 -7.76 19.18
CA LYS A 307 17.68 -8.29 20.50
C LYS A 307 16.53 -9.07 21.12
N THR A 308 15.32 -8.52 21.08
CA THR A 308 14.09 -9.21 21.52
C THR A 308 13.86 -10.49 20.74
N TYR A 309 13.93 -10.44 19.41
CA TYR A 309 13.71 -11.63 18.58
C TYR A 309 14.70 -12.75 18.87
N HIS A 310 15.98 -12.41 19.04
CA HIS A 310 17.01 -13.36 19.42
C HIS A 310 16.69 -14.04 20.77
N ARG A 311 16.19 -13.28 21.74
CA ARG A 311 15.74 -13.82 23.04
C ARG A 311 14.56 -14.78 22.90
N PHE A 312 13.61 -14.51 22.00
CA PHE A 312 12.53 -15.46 21.72
C PHE A 312 13.06 -16.81 21.24
N GLY A 313 14.09 -16.82 20.38
CA GLY A 313 14.75 -18.05 19.96
C GLY A 313 15.49 -18.74 21.11
N GLN A 314 16.32 -17.99 21.84
CA GLN A 314 17.16 -18.50 22.93
C GLN A 314 16.34 -19.15 24.07
N TYR A 315 15.19 -18.55 24.42
CA TYR A 315 14.35 -19.00 25.54
C TYR A 315 13.03 -19.64 25.10
N SER A 316 12.95 -20.08 23.84
CA SER A 316 11.74 -20.64 23.21
C SER A 316 10.97 -21.62 24.10
N ARG A 317 11.64 -22.64 24.66
CA ARG A 317 11.02 -23.64 25.54
C ARG A 317 10.39 -23.03 26.81
N GLY A 318 11.05 -22.07 27.44
CA GLY A 318 10.52 -21.39 28.63
C GLY A 318 9.33 -20.50 28.28
N LEU A 319 9.39 -19.84 27.13
CA LEU A 319 8.31 -18.98 26.63
C LEU A 319 7.08 -19.80 26.20
N GLU A 320 7.26 -20.98 25.62
CA GLU A 320 6.18 -21.91 25.28
C GLU A 320 5.44 -22.40 26.52
N MET A 321 6.16 -22.70 27.60
CA MET A 321 5.54 -23.06 28.89
C MET A 321 4.67 -21.93 29.42
N ILE A 322 5.15 -20.67 29.34
CA ILE A 322 4.37 -19.50 29.74
C ILE A 322 3.14 -19.32 28.85
N ARG A 323 3.29 -19.43 27.52
CA ARG A 323 2.17 -19.38 26.57
C ARG A 323 1.11 -20.42 26.89
N ALA A 324 1.52 -21.67 27.12
CA ALA A 324 0.60 -22.75 27.49
C ALA A 324 -0.12 -22.48 28.82
N ARG A 325 0.53 -21.79 29.76
CA ARG A 325 -0.06 -21.41 31.05
C ARG A 325 -1.08 -20.29 30.90
N ILE A 326 -0.72 -19.19 30.24
CA ILE A 326 -1.61 -18.02 30.07
C ILE A 326 -2.81 -18.32 29.17
N GLU A 327 -2.74 -19.34 28.31
CA GLU A 327 -3.92 -19.83 27.56
C GLU A 327 -4.96 -20.50 28.47
N ARG A 328 -4.53 -21.08 29.60
CA ARG A 328 -5.39 -21.83 30.54
C ARG A 328 -5.92 -20.95 31.66
N GLU A 329 -5.06 -20.08 32.20
CA GLU A 329 -5.39 -19.25 33.36
C GLU A 329 -4.78 -17.83 33.24
N PRO A 330 -5.41 -16.80 33.82
CA PRO A 330 -4.83 -15.47 33.90
C PRO A 330 -3.68 -15.48 34.90
N VAL A 331 -2.49 -15.07 34.46
CA VAL A 331 -1.31 -15.02 35.33
C VAL A 331 -0.82 -13.60 35.48
N GLU A 332 -0.48 -13.20 36.70
CA GLU A 332 0.02 -11.85 36.98
C GLU A 332 1.39 -11.65 36.33
N LYS A 333 1.61 -10.46 35.74
CA LYS A 333 2.86 -10.07 35.09
C LYS A 333 4.07 -10.32 36.00
N ALA A 334 4.00 -9.92 37.26
CA ALA A 334 5.08 -10.09 38.23
C ALA A 334 5.43 -11.57 38.51
N GLU A 335 4.45 -12.46 38.46
CA GLU A 335 4.68 -13.89 38.60
C GLU A 335 5.34 -14.48 37.35
N LEU A 336 4.92 -14.04 36.17
CA LEU A 336 5.55 -14.43 34.91
C LEU A 336 7.00 -13.95 34.82
N GLU A 337 7.28 -12.72 35.24
CA GLU A 337 8.65 -12.17 35.34
C GLU A 337 9.52 -12.99 36.30
N ARG A 338 8.98 -13.40 37.46
CA ARG A 338 9.68 -14.27 38.40
C ARG A 338 9.99 -15.64 37.78
N THR A 339 9.01 -16.23 37.09
CA THR A 339 9.16 -17.52 36.40
C THR A 339 10.23 -17.44 35.31
N LEU A 340 10.23 -16.36 34.53
CA LEU A 340 11.25 -16.07 33.51
C LEU A 340 12.65 -15.92 34.12
N GLY A 341 12.77 -15.19 35.23
CA GLY A 341 14.03 -15.03 35.95
C GLY A 341 14.62 -16.36 36.43
N GLN A 342 13.77 -17.29 36.90
CA GLN A 342 14.20 -18.64 37.31
C GLN A 342 14.74 -19.48 36.13
N ILE A 343 14.26 -19.22 34.92
CA ILE A 343 14.69 -19.91 33.69
C ILE A 343 15.92 -19.21 33.05
N GLY A 344 16.43 -18.15 33.69
CA GLY A 344 17.60 -17.40 33.25
C GLY A 344 17.32 -16.34 32.19
N VAL A 345 16.05 -15.97 31.98
CA VAL A 345 15.71 -14.87 31.06
C VAL A 345 16.11 -13.54 31.71
N PRO A 346 16.81 -12.64 30.98
CA PRO A 346 17.20 -11.33 31.49
C PRO A 346 16.01 -10.50 31.99
N GLY A 347 16.19 -9.80 33.11
CA GLY A 347 15.13 -8.97 33.71
C GLY A 347 14.68 -7.76 32.88
N ASP A 348 15.43 -7.37 31.85
CA ASP A 348 15.02 -6.34 30.87
C ASP A 348 14.12 -6.90 29.75
N PHE A 349 13.74 -8.18 29.80
CA PHE A 349 12.78 -8.77 28.88
C PHE A 349 11.34 -8.46 29.32
N ASP A 350 10.61 -7.72 28.49
CA ASP A 350 9.21 -7.43 28.76
C ASP A 350 8.34 -8.65 28.43
N VAL A 351 7.85 -9.31 29.48
CA VAL A 351 7.01 -10.52 29.40
C VAL A 351 5.72 -10.31 28.61
N THR A 352 5.26 -9.06 28.46
CA THR A 352 4.07 -8.74 27.68
C THR A 352 4.27 -8.87 26.16
N GLN A 353 5.52 -8.95 25.72
CA GLN A 353 5.85 -9.22 24.31
C GLN A 353 5.55 -10.67 23.90
N ILE A 354 5.34 -11.58 24.85
CA ILE A 354 5.06 -13.01 24.57
C ILE A 354 3.75 -13.20 23.80
N THR A 355 2.74 -12.37 24.10
CA THR A 355 1.39 -12.40 23.50
C THR A 355 1.16 -11.28 22.47
N TRP A 356 2.19 -10.49 22.17
CA TRP A 356 2.07 -9.35 21.28
C TRP A 356 1.85 -9.79 19.83
N GLN A 357 0.86 -9.19 19.16
CA GLN A 357 0.56 -9.47 17.75
C GLN A 357 1.04 -8.34 16.82
N PRO A 358 1.32 -8.61 15.53
CA PRO A 358 1.82 -7.61 14.57
C PRO A 358 0.94 -6.39 14.36
N ASP A 359 -0.37 -6.53 14.54
CA ASP A 359 -1.37 -5.50 14.35
C ASP A 359 -1.77 -4.79 15.65
N TYR A 360 -1.14 -5.15 16.77
CA TYR A 360 -1.30 -4.39 18.01
C TYR A 360 -0.73 -2.98 17.86
N ASP A 361 -1.45 -2.01 18.42
CA ASP A 361 -1.02 -0.63 18.58
C ASP A 361 -0.52 -0.43 20.02
N PRO A 362 0.79 -0.17 20.20
CA PRO A 362 1.38 0.07 21.52
C PRO A 362 0.69 1.17 22.33
N PHE A 363 0.04 2.13 21.67
CA PHE A 363 -0.59 3.26 22.34
C PHE A 363 -1.63 2.84 23.39
N PHE A 364 -2.56 1.95 23.04
CA PHE A 364 -3.64 1.52 23.95
C PHE A 364 -3.08 0.81 25.18
N TYR A 365 -2.16 -0.13 24.95
CA TYR A 365 -1.48 -0.86 26.02
C TYR A 365 -0.70 0.08 26.94
N GLN A 366 0.11 1.01 26.39
CA GLN A 366 0.92 1.92 27.19
C GLN A 366 0.08 2.84 28.06
N GLN A 367 -1.06 3.33 27.57
CA GLN A 367 -1.95 4.17 28.35
C GLN A 367 -2.58 3.42 29.53
N LEU A 368 -2.98 2.17 29.34
CA LEU A 368 -3.52 1.34 30.42
C LEU A 368 -2.45 0.87 31.40
N ALA A 369 -1.28 0.48 30.91
CA ALA A 369 -0.15 0.04 31.73
C ALA A 369 0.31 1.12 32.71
N LYS A 370 0.28 2.40 32.31
CA LYS A 370 0.60 3.54 33.20
C LYS A 370 -0.37 3.69 34.39
N ARG A 371 -1.61 3.20 34.24
CA ARG A 371 -2.69 3.32 35.23
C ARG A 371 -2.91 2.06 36.06
N ALA A 372 -2.30 0.96 35.62
CA ALA A 372 -2.51 -0.35 36.20
C ALA A 372 -1.74 -0.50 37.52
N ARG A 373 -2.44 -0.97 38.55
CA ARG A 373 -1.85 -1.46 39.80
C ARG A 373 -1.31 -2.87 39.62
N ARG A 374 -2.05 -3.70 38.90
CA ARG A 374 -1.66 -5.06 38.52
C ARG A 374 -2.04 -5.32 37.07
N LEU A 375 -1.26 -6.17 36.42
CA LEU A 375 -1.49 -6.61 35.05
C LEU A 375 -1.49 -8.13 35.03
N TYR A 376 -2.49 -8.72 34.37
CA TYR A 376 -2.57 -10.14 34.10
C TYR A 376 -2.57 -10.40 32.60
N LEU A 377 -1.90 -11.47 32.19
CA LEU A 377 -1.93 -11.97 30.82
C LEU A 377 -2.84 -13.19 30.78
N PHE A 378 -3.80 -13.19 29.86
CA PHE A 378 -4.71 -14.31 29.66
C PHE A 378 -5.05 -14.44 28.17
N ARG A 379 -4.73 -15.59 27.58
CA ARG A 379 -4.87 -15.85 26.14
C ARG A 379 -4.18 -14.73 25.34
N SER A 380 -4.91 -14.05 24.46
CA SER A 380 -4.44 -12.89 23.69
C SER A 380 -4.79 -11.52 24.33
N GLU A 381 -5.21 -11.50 25.59
CA GLU A 381 -5.77 -10.33 26.26
C GLU A 381 -4.90 -9.85 27.43
N PHE A 382 -4.93 -8.53 27.65
CA PHE A 382 -4.32 -7.87 28.81
C PHE A 382 -5.40 -7.44 29.77
N ILE A 383 -5.34 -7.90 31.02
CA ILE A 383 -6.29 -7.57 32.07
C ILE A 383 -5.61 -6.64 33.07
N PHE A 384 -6.04 -5.38 33.10
CA PHE A 384 -5.49 -4.34 33.95
C PHE A 384 -6.40 -4.11 35.15
N GLU A 385 -5.86 -4.24 36.36
CA GLU A 385 -6.50 -3.74 37.57
C GLU A 385 -6.14 -2.26 37.72
N VAL A 386 -7.12 -1.37 37.57
CA VAL A 386 -6.95 0.08 37.70
C VAL A 386 -7.66 0.59 38.97
N ALA A 387 -7.47 1.86 39.33
CA ALA A 387 -8.02 2.39 40.59
C ALA A 387 -9.56 2.27 40.69
N SER A 388 -10.26 2.51 39.58
CA SER A 388 -11.72 2.54 39.48
C SER A 388 -12.38 1.23 39.05
N GLY A 389 -11.60 0.20 38.66
CA GLY A 389 -12.18 -1.02 38.10
C GLY A 389 -11.18 -2.00 37.48
N VAL A 390 -11.68 -2.81 36.56
CA VAL A 390 -10.87 -3.71 35.74
C VAL A 390 -11.08 -3.39 34.26
N VAL A 391 -9.99 -3.35 33.52
CA VAL A 391 -10.00 -3.12 32.07
C VAL A 391 -9.44 -4.33 31.36
N VAL A 392 -10.16 -4.88 30.39
CA VAL A 392 -9.67 -5.98 29.54
C VAL A 392 -9.49 -5.51 28.12
N GLU A 393 -8.28 -5.71 27.60
CA GLU A 393 -7.81 -5.08 26.38
C GLU A 393 -7.21 -6.08 25.39
N THR A 394 -7.56 -5.86 24.12
CA THR A 394 -6.86 -6.45 22.97
C THR A 394 -6.41 -5.27 22.12
N PRO A 395 -5.11 -4.90 22.07
CA PRO A 395 -4.61 -3.61 21.55
C PRO A 395 -4.70 -3.46 20.02
N GLN A 396 -5.75 -3.93 19.36
CA GLN A 396 -5.84 -4.09 17.92
C GLN A 396 -6.97 -3.21 17.35
N LEU A 397 -6.76 -2.59 16.19
CA LEU A 397 -7.82 -1.80 15.54
C LEU A 397 -9.01 -2.70 15.18
N GLY A 398 -10.23 -2.19 15.39
CA GLY A 398 -11.47 -2.97 15.21
C GLY A 398 -11.85 -3.85 16.41
N HIS A 399 -10.96 -4.02 17.39
CA HIS A 399 -11.31 -4.57 18.70
C HIS A 399 -11.85 -3.48 19.62
N ALA A 400 -12.28 -3.87 20.82
CA ALA A 400 -12.78 -2.97 21.83
C ALA A 400 -12.16 -3.25 23.19
N THR A 401 -11.88 -2.19 23.93
CA THR A 401 -11.56 -2.22 25.37
C THR A 401 -12.82 -2.50 26.16
N TYR A 402 -12.81 -3.49 27.06
CA TYR A 402 -13.93 -3.82 27.93
C TYR A 402 -13.69 -3.28 29.33
N LEU A 403 -14.72 -2.67 29.92
CA LEU A 403 -14.64 -2.00 31.21
C LEU A 403 -15.55 -2.71 32.21
N PHE A 404 -15.01 -2.93 33.40
CA PHE A 404 -15.69 -3.58 34.50
C PHE A 404 -15.53 -2.73 35.76
N GLY A 405 -16.58 -2.69 36.59
CA GLY A 405 -16.54 -2.05 37.90
C GLY A 405 -15.55 -2.75 38.83
N LYS A 406 -15.22 -2.07 39.92
CA LYS A 406 -14.28 -2.58 40.91
C LYS A 406 -14.78 -3.89 41.55
N PRO A 407 -14.09 -5.03 41.34
CA PRO A 407 -14.52 -6.29 41.93
C PRO A 407 -14.25 -6.32 43.44
N ARG A 408 -14.96 -7.18 44.16
CA ARG A 408 -14.69 -7.44 45.59
C ARG A 408 -13.30 -8.02 45.82
N SER A 409 -12.88 -8.89 44.90
CA SER A 409 -11.54 -9.47 44.84
C SER A 409 -11.19 -9.75 43.39
N MET A 410 -9.93 -9.52 43.02
CA MET A 410 -9.42 -9.82 41.68
C MET A 410 -9.46 -11.32 41.39
N GLU A 411 -9.24 -12.16 42.39
CA GLU A 411 -9.30 -13.62 42.26
C GLU A 411 -10.70 -14.10 41.84
N SER A 412 -11.74 -13.59 42.50
CA SER A 412 -13.13 -13.93 42.18
C SER A 412 -13.52 -13.42 40.78
N PHE A 413 -13.04 -12.24 40.38
CA PHE A 413 -13.24 -11.72 39.04
C PHE A 413 -12.60 -12.63 37.99
N LEU A 414 -11.32 -12.96 38.16
CA LEU A 414 -10.56 -13.79 37.20
C LEU A 414 -11.17 -15.19 37.08
N ALA A 415 -11.54 -15.82 38.20
CA ALA A 415 -12.17 -17.15 38.20
C ALA A 415 -13.48 -17.19 37.40
N LEU A 416 -14.24 -16.09 37.43
CA LEU A 416 -15.48 -15.94 36.67
C LEU A 416 -15.18 -15.59 35.21
N TYR A 417 -14.25 -14.67 34.96
CA TYR A 417 -13.87 -14.22 33.62
C TYR A 417 -13.35 -15.36 32.73
N VAL A 418 -12.56 -16.28 33.28
CA VAL A 418 -11.99 -17.43 32.55
C VAL A 418 -13.05 -18.28 31.85
N ARG A 419 -14.24 -18.39 32.46
CA ARG A 419 -15.32 -19.27 32.02
C ARG A 419 -16.26 -18.63 31.01
N VAL A 420 -16.10 -17.33 30.72
CA VAL A 420 -17.07 -16.56 29.94
C VAL A 420 -16.41 -16.02 28.66
N SER A 421 -17.15 -15.99 27.55
CA SER A 421 -16.68 -15.34 26.32
C SER A 421 -17.11 -13.88 26.21
N LYS A 422 -16.36 -13.08 25.45
CA LYS A 422 -16.76 -11.69 25.13
C LYS A 422 -18.12 -11.60 24.41
N GLU A 423 -18.56 -12.64 23.69
CA GLU A 423 -19.91 -12.68 23.10
C GLU A 423 -20.99 -12.87 24.18
N ASP A 424 -20.74 -13.73 25.17
CA ASP A 424 -21.68 -13.97 26.26
C ASP A 424 -21.86 -12.73 27.13
N ILE A 425 -20.77 -11.98 27.39
CA ILE A 425 -20.83 -10.67 28.06
C ILE A 425 -21.68 -9.69 27.25
N ARG A 426 -21.45 -9.61 25.92
CA ARG A 426 -22.17 -8.67 25.04
C ARG A 426 -23.67 -8.96 24.94
N ARG A 427 -24.05 -10.24 24.87
CA ARG A 427 -25.44 -10.65 24.83
C ARG A 427 -26.06 -10.83 26.23
N ASN A 428 -25.26 -10.60 27.27
CA ASN A 428 -25.60 -10.91 28.66
C ASN A 428 -26.23 -12.31 28.82
N ARG A 429 -25.66 -13.31 28.13
CA ARG A 429 -26.12 -14.70 28.24
C ARG A 429 -25.92 -15.18 29.67
N GLU A 430 -26.90 -15.89 30.21
CA GLU A 430 -26.88 -16.40 31.59
C GLU A 430 -26.66 -15.30 32.65
N ALA A 431 -26.99 -14.04 32.31
CA ALA A 431 -26.83 -12.87 33.17
C ALA A 431 -25.38 -12.61 33.64
N VAL A 432 -24.36 -13.07 32.89
CA VAL A 432 -22.94 -12.95 33.27
C VAL A 432 -22.41 -11.52 33.39
N ALA A 433 -23.06 -10.52 32.78
CA ALA A 433 -22.60 -9.13 32.82
C ALA A 433 -22.69 -8.51 34.23
N GLY A 434 -23.71 -8.88 35.00
CA GLY A 434 -23.94 -8.37 36.37
C GLY A 434 -22.84 -8.83 37.34
N PRO A 435 -22.58 -10.14 37.49
CA PRO A 435 -21.52 -10.67 38.34
C PRO A 435 -20.12 -10.18 37.97
N LEU A 436 -19.84 -9.95 36.68
CA LEU A 436 -18.58 -9.35 36.22
C LEU A 436 -18.51 -7.82 36.46
N GLY A 437 -19.64 -7.18 36.76
CA GLY A 437 -19.73 -5.73 36.89
C GLY A 437 -19.48 -5.00 35.56
N PHE A 438 -19.93 -5.53 34.43
CA PHE A 438 -19.66 -4.96 33.11
C PHE A 438 -20.25 -3.55 32.95
N LEU A 439 -19.42 -2.57 32.62
CA LEU A 439 -19.78 -1.15 32.46
C LEU A 439 -19.91 -0.71 30.99
N GLY A 440 -19.39 -1.52 30.06
CA GLY A 440 -19.44 -1.24 28.63
C GLY A 440 -18.11 -1.47 27.92
N ARG A 441 -18.03 -1.02 26.67
CA ARG A 441 -16.85 -1.17 25.82
C ARG A 441 -16.54 0.10 25.01
N ILE A 442 -15.29 0.28 24.64
CA ILE A 442 -14.81 1.38 23.78
C ILE A 442 -14.18 0.76 22.54
N VAL A 443 -14.72 1.05 21.35
CA VAL A 443 -14.20 0.50 20.09
C VAL A 443 -12.98 1.30 19.62
N HIS A 444 -11.94 0.61 19.15
CA HIS A 444 -10.75 1.25 18.63
C HIS A 444 -11.03 1.86 17.26
N GLY A 445 -11.11 3.19 17.22
CA GLY A 445 -11.21 3.98 16.00
C GLY A 445 -9.84 4.34 15.41
N VAL A 446 -9.86 5.05 14.28
CA VAL A 446 -8.63 5.57 13.63
C VAL A 446 -7.98 6.68 14.47
N ASN A 447 -8.75 7.38 15.31
CA ASN A 447 -8.28 8.40 16.23
C ASN A 447 -8.09 7.79 17.63
N SER A 448 -6.85 7.53 18.02
CA SER A 448 -6.50 6.99 19.33
C SER A 448 -6.69 8.00 20.48
N GLY A 449 -6.70 9.31 20.19
CA GLY A 449 -6.97 10.36 21.17
C GLY A 449 -8.43 10.33 21.65
N ALA A 450 -9.38 10.20 20.72
CA ALA A 450 -10.79 10.07 21.06
C ALA A 450 -11.09 8.82 21.92
N TRP A 451 -10.35 7.73 21.71
CA TRP A 451 -10.44 6.56 22.59
C TRP A 451 -9.98 6.88 24.01
N LEU A 452 -8.89 7.63 24.16
CA LEU A 452 -8.33 7.98 25.47
C LEU A 452 -9.29 8.89 26.24
N GLU A 453 -9.90 9.89 25.59
CA GLU A 453 -10.89 10.77 26.22
C GLU A 453 -12.08 9.97 26.79
N VAL A 454 -12.65 9.06 26.00
CA VAL A 454 -13.77 8.21 26.44
C VAL A 454 -13.34 7.25 27.56
N LEU A 455 -12.10 6.77 27.52
CA LEU A 455 -11.55 5.93 28.58
C LEU A 455 -11.45 6.72 29.90
N LEU A 456 -10.90 7.93 29.88
CA LEU A 456 -10.71 8.74 31.07
C LEU A 456 -12.05 9.16 31.69
N ASP A 457 -13.01 9.56 30.88
CA ASP A 457 -14.38 9.85 31.30
C ASP A 457 -15.00 8.66 32.05
N LYS A 458 -14.92 7.45 31.46
CA LYS A 458 -15.47 6.24 32.07
C LYS A 458 -14.72 5.76 33.31
N LEU A 459 -13.43 6.10 33.43
CA LEU A 459 -12.63 5.79 34.62
C LEU A 459 -12.75 6.86 35.71
N GLY A 460 -13.37 8.00 35.42
CA GLY A 460 -13.50 9.14 36.34
C GLY A 460 -12.19 9.91 36.55
N GLU A 461 -11.28 9.87 35.57
CA GLU A 461 -9.97 10.53 35.62
C GLU A 461 -10.00 11.85 34.81
N PRO A 462 -9.31 12.92 35.27
CA PRO A 462 -9.19 14.15 34.48
C PRO A 462 -8.35 13.91 33.21
N ALA A 463 -8.74 14.55 32.11
CA ALA A 463 -7.96 14.53 30.87
C ALA A 463 -6.61 15.23 31.08
N ASP A 464 -5.51 14.50 30.94
CA ASP A 464 -4.16 15.10 30.99
C ASP A 464 -3.92 15.95 29.72
N ASP A 465 -3.64 17.23 29.92
CA ASP A 465 -3.44 18.28 28.90
C ASP A 465 -2.15 18.11 28.05
N SER A 466 -1.53 16.92 28.10
CA SER A 466 -0.22 16.65 27.48
C SER A 466 -0.28 15.95 26.11
N THR A 467 -1.47 15.79 25.52
CA THR A 467 -1.65 15.01 24.27
C THR A 467 -1.72 15.83 22.98
N SER A 468 -1.47 17.13 23.03
CA SER A 468 -1.23 17.93 21.82
C SER A 468 0.28 17.96 21.47
N ARG A 469 0.80 16.91 20.82
CA ARG A 469 2.01 16.97 19.95
C ARG A 469 2.26 15.71 19.14
#